data_AF-A0A519BZZ9-F1
#
_entry.id   AF-A0A519BZZ9-F1
#
_cell.length_a   1.000
_cell.length_b   1.000
_cell.length_c   1.000
_cell.angle_alpha   90.00
_cell.angle_beta   90.00
_cell.angle_gamma   90.00
#
_symmetry.space_group_name_H-M   'P 1'
#
loop_
_entity.id
_entity.type
_entity.pdbx_description
1 polymer ?
#
loop_
_entity_poly.entity_id
_entity_poly.type
_entity_poly.pdbx_seq_one_letter_code
_entity_poly.pdbx_strand_id
1 'polypeptide(L)'
;MNFEVDDMKILGAIEGGAKTIKAIMETSKVDKKQLELILVIFEESGLIKSVEGKGIWGDRKFFFSPTDAGSKKVNEYIAELNEKWKRIIQFVTDGERDQLDEYMKQNKYLANMMLYFNIVNLPAISRLNLRFLIEGKHLCYKCKKELGKYSNKFTVPDCRKRGLKVPKGLTTHDDLCADCFDGLAVR
;
A
#
# COMPACT_ATOMS: atom_id res chain seq x y z
N MET A 1 17.23 -13.42 -8.53
CA MET A 1 16.90 -12.51 -7.41
C MET A 1 15.38 -12.46 -7.30
N ASN A 2 14.83 -12.86 -6.15
CA ASN A 2 13.39 -12.70 -5.90
C ASN A 2 13.23 -11.33 -5.23
N PHE A 3 12.58 -10.38 -5.90
CA PHE A 3 12.45 -9.03 -5.36
C PHE A 3 11.35 -8.99 -4.31
N GLU A 4 11.67 -8.41 -3.16
CA GLU A 4 10.70 -8.13 -2.12
C GLU A 4 9.85 -6.90 -2.47
N VAL A 5 8.81 -6.69 -1.69
CA VAL A 5 7.86 -5.57 -1.86
C VAL A 5 8.59 -4.22 -1.88
N ASP A 6 9.54 -4.04 -0.97
CA ASP A 6 10.26 -2.78 -0.83
C ASP A 6 11.26 -2.54 -1.97
N ASP A 7 11.88 -3.61 -2.50
CA ASP A 7 12.73 -3.51 -3.69
C ASP A 7 11.94 -2.93 -4.87
N MET A 8 10.76 -3.50 -5.15
CA MET A 8 9.94 -3.04 -6.26
C MET A 8 9.40 -1.62 -6.03
N LYS A 9 9.08 -1.23 -4.78
CA LYS A 9 8.71 0.16 -4.49
C LYS A 9 9.85 1.13 -4.79
N ILE A 10 11.08 0.79 -4.40
CA ILE A 10 12.26 1.63 -4.64
C ILE A 10 12.52 1.76 -6.13
N LEU A 11 12.55 0.63 -6.87
CA LEU A 11 12.81 0.66 -8.31
C LEU A 11 11.69 1.42 -9.06
N GLY A 12 10.44 1.20 -8.67
CA GLY A 12 9.29 1.94 -9.21
C GLY A 12 9.32 3.44 -8.88
N ALA A 13 9.82 3.84 -7.70
CA ALA A 13 9.98 5.25 -7.36
C ALA A 13 11.03 5.93 -8.25
N ILE A 14 12.14 5.24 -8.52
CA ILE A 14 13.21 5.74 -9.39
C ILE A 14 12.71 5.85 -10.84
N GLU A 15 12.01 4.83 -11.35
CA GLU A 15 11.34 4.86 -12.66
C GLU A 15 10.34 6.02 -12.76
N GLY A 16 9.58 6.27 -11.69
CA GLY A 16 8.66 7.40 -11.56
C GLY A 16 9.33 8.78 -11.43
N GLY A 17 10.66 8.86 -11.48
CA GLY A 17 11.42 10.11 -11.50
C GLY A 17 11.95 10.58 -10.14
N ALA A 18 11.88 9.76 -9.08
CA ALA A 18 12.52 10.07 -7.82
C ALA A 18 14.05 9.87 -7.94
N LYS A 19 14.79 10.98 -8.02
CA LYS A 19 16.24 10.96 -8.32
C LYS A 19 17.16 11.01 -7.10
N THR A 20 16.66 11.32 -5.90
CA THR A 20 17.52 11.49 -4.70
C THR A 20 17.09 10.53 -3.60
N ILE A 21 18.00 10.18 -2.67
CA ILE A 21 17.68 9.32 -1.52
C ILE A 21 16.41 9.81 -0.81
N LYS A 22 16.33 11.12 -0.52
CA LYS A 22 15.15 11.72 0.13
C LYS A 22 13.86 11.49 -0.68
N ALA A 23 13.88 11.79 -1.97
CA ALA A 23 12.70 11.62 -2.83
C ALA A 23 12.29 10.13 -2.94
N ILE A 24 13.27 9.23 -3.01
CA ILE A 24 13.02 7.79 -3.11
C ILE A 24 12.41 7.29 -1.79
N MET A 25 12.92 7.70 -0.62
CA MET A 25 12.31 7.38 0.68
C MET A 25 10.88 7.91 0.79
N GLU A 26 10.65 9.16 0.39
CA GLU A 26 9.34 9.80 0.48
C GLU A 26 8.31 9.11 -0.40
N THR A 27 8.70 8.64 -1.59
CA THR A 27 7.81 7.93 -2.52
C THR A 27 7.60 6.47 -2.11
N SER A 28 8.67 5.73 -1.85
CA SER A 28 8.63 4.29 -1.53
C SER A 28 8.15 3.98 -0.10
N LYS A 29 8.26 4.95 0.82
CA LYS A 29 8.04 4.77 2.27
C LYS A 29 8.96 3.75 2.94
N VAL A 30 10.13 3.49 2.34
CA VAL A 30 11.18 2.63 2.90
C VAL A 30 12.12 3.47 3.77
N ASP A 31 12.64 2.90 4.86
CA ASP A 31 13.60 3.58 5.71
C ASP A 31 14.95 3.77 5.02
N LYS A 32 15.75 4.72 5.52
CA LYS A 32 17.01 5.11 4.89
C LYS A 32 18.01 3.95 4.81
N LYS A 33 18.15 3.17 5.89
CA LYS A 33 19.18 2.13 5.99
C LYS A 33 18.87 0.98 5.02
N GLN A 34 17.61 0.56 4.96
CA GLN A 34 17.16 -0.44 4.00
C GLN A 34 17.28 0.06 2.56
N LEU A 35 16.90 1.31 2.30
CA LEU A 35 17.04 1.92 0.97
C LEU A 35 18.49 1.91 0.49
N GLU A 36 19.43 2.36 1.30
CA GLU A 36 20.85 2.44 0.91
C GLU A 36 21.41 1.06 0.53
N LEU A 37 21.04 0.00 1.26
CA LEU A 37 21.43 -1.38 0.92
C LEU A 37 20.87 -1.82 -0.44
N ILE A 38 19.59 -1.55 -0.70
CA ILE A 38 18.92 -1.94 -1.94
C ILE A 38 19.49 -1.18 -3.15
N LEU A 39 19.83 0.11 -2.98
CA LEU A 39 20.43 0.91 -4.05
C LEU A 39 21.79 0.36 -4.49
N VAL A 40 22.62 -0.11 -3.56
CA VAL A 40 23.90 -0.76 -3.88
C VAL A 40 23.64 -2.01 -4.72
N ILE A 41 22.71 -2.87 -4.31
CA ILE A 41 22.35 -4.10 -5.05
C ILE A 41 21.82 -3.76 -6.46
N PHE A 42 21.01 -2.72 -6.60
CA PHE A 42 20.47 -2.30 -7.89
C PHE A 42 21.55 -1.77 -8.84
N GLU A 43 22.53 -1.05 -8.31
CA GLU A 43 23.65 -0.55 -9.11
C GLU A 43 24.58 -1.70 -9.53
N GLU A 44 24.93 -2.60 -8.61
CA GLU A 44 25.74 -3.81 -8.91
C GLU A 44 25.05 -4.75 -9.91
N SER A 45 23.72 -4.85 -9.86
CA SER A 45 22.92 -5.62 -10.82
C SER A 45 22.58 -4.88 -12.11
N GLY A 46 23.04 -3.63 -12.26
CA GLY A 46 22.85 -2.82 -13.47
C GLY A 46 21.40 -2.38 -13.71
N LEU A 47 20.55 -2.37 -12.69
CA LEU A 47 19.16 -1.90 -12.75
C LEU A 47 19.06 -0.38 -12.64
N ILE A 48 20.01 0.26 -11.96
CA ILE A 48 20.10 1.71 -11.86
C ILE A 48 21.52 2.18 -12.15
N LYS A 49 21.67 3.49 -12.34
CA LYS A 49 22.95 4.19 -12.35
C LYS A 49 22.89 5.32 -11.33
N SER A 50 23.99 5.55 -10.61
CA SER A 50 24.19 6.75 -9.82
C SER A 50 25.16 7.72 -10.50
N VAL A 51 24.92 9.02 -10.33
CA VAL A 51 25.85 10.08 -10.72
C VAL A 51 26.02 11.08 -9.59
N GLU A 52 27.25 11.49 -9.31
CA GLU A 52 27.51 12.58 -8.37
C GLU A 52 27.22 13.92 -9.05
N GLY A 53 26.46 14.79 -8.37
CA GLY A 53 26.13 16.13 -8.84
C GLY A 53 26.02 17.12 -7.69
N LYS A 54 25.72 18.38 -8.02
CA LYS A 54 25.43 19.42 -7.02
C LYS A 54 23.93 19.53 -6.79
N GLY A 55 23.52 19.54 -5.53
CA GLY A 55 22.18 19.89 -5.11
C GLY A 55 21.90 21.39 -5.29
N ILE A 56 20.66 21.78 -5.02
CA ILE A 56 20.18 23.18 -5.16
C ILE A 56 20.99 24.16 -4.28
N TRP A 57 21.59 23.66 -3.19
CA TRP A 57 22.41 24.44 -2.26
C TRP A 57 23.92 24.26 -2.46
N GLY A 58 24.33 23.67 -3.59
CA GLY A 58 25.73 23.43 -3.93
C GLY A 58 26.38 22.24 -3.22
N ASP A 59 25.63 21.54 -2.37
CA ASP A 59 26.07 20.32 -1.68
C ASP A 59 26.16 19.13 -2.66
N ARG A 60 27.19 18.29 -2.51
CA ARG A 60 27.35 17.09 -3.35
C ARG A 60 26.27 16.07 -3.01
N LYS A 61 25.59 15.54 -4.02
CA LYS A 61 24.54 14.51 -3.90
C LYS A 61 24.67 13.47 -4.99
N PHE A 62 24.25 12.24 -4.65
CA PHE A 62 24.01 11.20 -5.63
C PHE A 62 22.62 11.35 -6.24
N PHE A 63 22.57 11.26 -7.57
CA PHE A 63 21.35 11.20 -8.34
C PHE A 63 21.21 9.84 -9.00
N PHE A 64 20.04 9.24 -8.88
CA PHE A 64 19.74 7.90 -9.39
C PHE A 64 18.82 7.98 -10.59
N SER A 65 19.05 7.10 -11.56
CA SER A 65 18.22 6.91 -12.75
C SER A 65 18.12 5.43 -13.08
N PRO A 66 16.97 4.95 -13.60
CA PRO A 66 16.86 3.58 -14.05
C PRO A 66 17.73 3.35 -15.30
N THR A 67 18.20 2.12 -15.48
CA THR A 67 18.72 1.66 -16.77
C THR A 67 17.60 1.05 -17.59
N ASP A 68 17.85 0.76 -18.87
CA ASP A 68 16.89 0.02 -19.71
C ASP A 68 16.48 -1.32 -19.08
N ALA A 69 17.42 -2.00 -18.41
CA ALA A 69 17.14 -3.24 -17.67
C ALA A 69 16.25 -2.99 -16.44
N GLY A 70 16.50 -1.92 -15.69
CA GLY A 70 15.65 -1.48 -14.58
C GLY A 70 14.23 -1.15 -15.03
N SER A 71 14.08 -0.31 -16.06
CA SER A 71 12.78 0.05 -16.61
C SER A 71 12.04 -1.18 -17.16
N LYS A 72 12.74 -2.08 -17.87
CA LYS A 72 12.16 -3.36 -18.31
C LYS A 72 11.64 -4.17 -17.13
N LYS A 73 12.40 -4.26 -16.04
CA LYS A 73 12.00 -5.00 -14.83
C LYS A 73 10.73 -4.43 -14.19
N VAL A 74 10.61 -3.11 -14.11
CA VAL A 74 9.39 -2.44 -13.62
C VAL A 74 8.20 -2.76 -14.52
N ASN A 75 8.38 -2.69 -15.84
CA ASN A 75 7.31 -2.99 -16.81
C ASN A 75 6.84 -4.45 -16.73
N GLU A 76 7.76 -5.41 -16.59
CA GLU A 76 7.42 -6.82 -16.37
C GLU A 76 6.60 -7.02 -15.09
N TYR A 77 6.99 -6.34 -14.00
CA TYR A 77 6.25 -6.41 -12.74
C TYR A 77 4.85 -5.78 -12.84
N ILE A 78 4.73 -4.64 -13.52
CA ILE A 78 3.43 -4.00 -13.83
C ILE A 78 2.55 -4.95 -14.64
N ALA A 79 3.10 -5.65 -15.64
CA ALA A 79 2.36 -6.63 -16.43
C ALA A 79 1.86 -7.80 -15.55
N GLU A 80 2.71 -8.32 -14.66
CA GLU A 80 2.32 -9.35 -13.69
C GLU A 80 1.19 -8.87 -12.77
N LEU A 81 1.27 -7.65 -12.23
CA LEU A 81 0.21 -7.07 -11.40
C LEU A 81 -1.11 -6.93 -12.18
N ASN A 82 -1.07 -6.56 -13.47
CA ASN A 82 -2.26 -6.50 -14.30
C ASN A 82 -2.92 -7.88 -14.46
N GLU A 83 -2.15 -8.94 -14.72
CA GLU A 83 -2.69 -10.30 -14.81
C GLU A 83 -3.28 -10.77 -13.47
N LYS A 84 -2.61 -10.47 -12.36
CA LYS A 84 -3.13 -10.76 -11.02
C LYS A 84 -4.42 -9.99 -10.72
N TRP A 85 -4.56 -8.76 -11.22
CA TRP A 85 -5.78 -7.97 -11.07
C TRP A 85 -6.94 -8.60 -11.85
N LYS A 86 -6.71 -9.03 -13.09
CA LYS A 86 -7.71 -9.78 -13.87
C LYS A 86 -8.20 -11.01 -13.12
N ARG A 87 -7.29 -11.76 -12.48
CA ARG A 87 -7.65 -12.91 -11.66
C ARG A 87 -8.51 -12.54 -10.45
N ILE A 88 -8.22 -11.44 -9.77
CA ILE A 88 -9.07 -10.92 -8.68
C ILE A 88 -10.47 -10.59 -9.20
N ILE A 89 -10.58 -9.92 -10.36
CA ILE A 89 -11.87 -9.62 -10.99
C ILE A 89 -12.64 -10.89 -11.35
N GLN A 90 -11.95 -11.93 -11.82
CA GLN A 90 -12.57 -13.22 -12.11
C GLN A 90 -13.21 -13.82 -10.85
N PHE A 91 -12.45 -13.93 -9.75
CA PHE A 91 -12.98 -14.43 -8.48
C PHE A 91 -14.21 -13.64 -7.98
N VAL A 92 -14.20 -12.32 -8.17
CA VAL A 92 -15.33 -11.46 -7.78
C VAL A 92 -16.55 -11.70 -8.67
N THR A 93 -16.34 -11.80 -9.98
CA THR A 93 -17.40 -12.02 -10.98
C THR A 93 -18.05 -13.39 -10.79
N ASP A 94 -17.25 -14.41 -10.50
CA ASP A 94 -17.70 -15.80 -10.34
C ASP A 94 -18.26 -16.08 -8.93
N GLY A 95 -18.12 -15.14 -7.99
CA GLY A 95 -18.59 -15.27 -6.62
C GLY A 95 -17.73 -16.19 -5.74
N GLU A 96 -16.50 -16.50 -6.16
CA GLU A 96 -15.57 -17.43 -5.51
C GLU A 96 -14.83 -16.79 -4.32
N ARG A 97 -15.57 -16.42 -3.27
CA ARG A 97 -15.01 -15.69 -2.12
C ARG A 97 -13.93 -16.44 -1.36
N ASP A 98 -14.09 -17.74 -1.11
CA ASP A 98 -13.10 -18.52 -0.36
C ASP A 98 -11.77 -18.63 -1.13
N GLN A 99 -11.84 -18.76 -2.46
CA GLN A 99 -10.66 -18.78 -3.32
C GLN A 99 -9.97 -17.41 -3.36
N LEU A 100 -10.75 -16.32 -3.43
CA LEU A 100 -10.22 -14.97 -3.35
C LEU A 100 -9.50 -14.75 -2.01
N ASP A 101 -10.11 -15.13 -0.89
CA ASP A 101 -9.53 -14.94 0.44
C ASP A 101 -8.22 -15.71 0.59
N GLU A 102 -8.16 -16.97 0.14
CA GLU A 102 -6.94 -17.77 0.18
C GLU A 102 -5.85 -17.21 -0.75
N TYR A 103 -6.23 -16.82 -1.96
CA TYR A 103 -5.32 -16.15 -2.91
C TYR A 103 -4.70 -14.89 -2.30
N MET A 104 -5.49 -14.10 -1.57
CA MET A 104 -5.05 -12.85 -0.98
C MET A 104 -4.23 -13.05 0.29
N LYS A 105 -4.43 -14.13 1.07
CA LYS A 105 -3.51 -14.52 2.15
C LYS A 105 -2.13 -14.86 1.61
N GLN A 106 -2.07 -15.60 0.51
CA GLN A 106 -0.81 -15.96 -0.15
C GLN A 106 -0.13 -14.74 -0.79
N ASN A 107 -0.91 -13.71 -1.15
CA ASN A 107 -0.45 -12.51 -1.83
C ASN A 107 -0.76 -11.24 -1.00
N LYS A 108 -0.36 -11.24 0.27
CA LYS A 108 -0.74 -10.25 1.29
C LYS A 108 -0.61 -8.78 0.85
N TYR A 109 0.47 -8.43 0.14
CA TYR A 109 0.78 -7.06 -0.28
C TYR A 109 0.23 -6.70 -1.67
N LEU A 110 -0.43 -7.61 -2.36
CA LEU A 110 -0.76 -7.47 -3.78
C LEU A 110 -1.63 -6.25 -4.08
N ALA A 111 -2.70 -6.04 -3.30
CA ALA A 111 -3.57 -4.89 -3.47
C ALA A 111 -2.83 -3.57 -3.20
N ASN A 112 -1.95 -3.55 -2.20
CA ASN A 112 -1.13 -2.39 -1.88
C ASN A 112 -0.16 -2.06 -3.02
N MET A 113 0.43 -3.08 -3.66
CA MET A 113 1.32 -2.91 -4.81
C MET A 113 0.58 -2.46 -6.06
N MET A 114 -0.63 -2.99 -6.32
CA MET A 114 -1.47 -2.52 -7.42
C MET A 114 -1.87 -1.05 -7.26
N LEU A 115 -2.15 -0.61 -6.02
CA LEU A 115 -2.41 0.81 -5.71
C LEU A 115 -1.15 1.66 -5.91
N TYR A 116 0.00 1.18 -5.45
CA TYR A 116 1.28 1.89 -5.57
C TYR A 116 1.65 2.14 -7.03
N PHE A 117 1.51 1.12 -7.88
CA PHE A 117 1.81 1.20 -9.31
C PHE A 117 0.64 1.74 -10.16
N ASN A 118 -0.44 2.25 -9.54
CA ASN A 118 -1.62 2.78 -10.23
C ASN A 118 -2.32 1.79 -11.19
N ILE A 119 -2.16 0.48 -10.97
CA ILE A 119 -2.88 -0.59 -11.69
C ILE A 119 -4.38 -0.51 -11.39
N VAL A 120 -4.70 -0.17 -10.15
CA VAL A 120 -6.05 0.06 -9.66
C VAL A 120 -6.05 1.31 -8.79
N ASN A 121 -7.22 1.89 -8.58
CA ASN A 121 -7.41 3.00 -7.64
C ASN A 121 -8.37 2.61 -6.50
N LEU A 122 -8.28 3.36 -5.40
CA LEU A 122 -9.13 3.14 -4.21
C LEU A 122 -10.64 3.18 -4.54
N PRO A 123 -11.14 4.08 -5.42
CA PRO A 123 -12.53 4.05 -5.86
C PRO A 123 -12.95 2.74 -6.53
N ALA A 124 -12.13 2.17 -7.42
CA ALA A 124 -12.42 0.91 -8.10
C ALA A 124 -12.50 -0.26 -7.10
N ILE A 125 -11.50 -0.39 -6.22
CA ILE A 125 -11.51 -1.36 -5.12
C ILE A 125 -12.76 -1.17 -4.25
N SER A 126 -13.16 0.07 -3.99
CA SER A 126 -14.35 0.38 -3.20
C SER A 126 -15.64 -0.10 -3.85
N ARG A 127 -15.82 0.14 -5.15
CA ARG A 127 -17.04 -0.23 -5.88
C ARG A 127 -17.21 -1.75 -5.95
N LEU A 128 -16.09 -2.48 -6.02
CA LEU A 128 -16.05 -3.94 -6.00
C LEU A 128 -16.12 -4.52 -4.57
N ASN A 129 -16.31 -3.69 -3.54
CA ASN A 129 -16.28 -4.08 -2.13
C ASN A 129 -14.96 -4.73 -1.67
N LEU A 130 -13.87 -4.56 -2.40
CA LEU A 130 -12.56 -5.18 -2.17
C LEU A 130 -11.66 -4.42 -1.19
N ARG A 131 -12.17 -3.43 -0.45
CA ARG A 131 -11.34 -2.63 0.48
C ARG A 131 -10.67 -3.46 1.58
N PHE A 132 -11.19 -4.65 1.88
CA PHE A 132 -10.60 -5.59 2.84
C PHE A 132 -9.27 -6.19 2.35
N LEU A 133 -8.97 -6.10 1.05
CA LEU A 133 -7.71 -6.55 0.46
C LEU A 133 -6.53 -5.63 0.76
N ILE A 134 -6.78 -4.40 1.23
CA ILE A 134 -5.73 -3.42 1.53
C ILE A 134 -5.21 -3.69 2.94
N GLU A 135 -3.93 -4.02 3.05
CA GLU A 135 -3.28 -4.19 4.34
C GLU A 135 -3.16 -2.85 5.08
N GLY A 136 -3.52 -2.82 6.37
CA GLY A 136 -3.31 -1.67 7.26
C GLY A 136 -4.51 -0.72 7.48
N LYS A 137 -5.73 -1.04 7.00
CA LYS A 137 -6.95 -0.26 7.33
C LYS A 137 -8.16 -1.15 7.64
N HIS A 138 -8.33 -1.48 8.91
CA HIS A 138 -9.58 -2.06 9.42
C HIS A 138 -10.57 -0.91 9.76
N LEU A 139 -11.70 -0.83 9.06
CA LEU A 139 -12.81 0.08 9.40
C LEU A 139 -14.09 -0.75 9.52
N CYS A 140 -14.90 -0.49 10.55
CA CYS A 140 -16.12 -1.25 10.80
C CYS A 140 -17.19 -1.01 9.71
N TYR A 141 -18.03 -2.03 9.51
CA TYR A 141 -18.85 -2.24 8.31
C TYR A 141 -19.98 -1.22 8.07
N LYS A 142 -20.49 -0.52 9.09
CA LYS A 142 -21.71 0.30 8.95
C LYS A 142 -21.44 1.75 8.50
N CYS A 143 -20.29 2.35 8.82
CA CYS A 143 -20.00 3.77 8.50
C CYS A 143 -19.29 4.01 7.17
N LYS A 144 -19.27 3.02 6.27
CA LYS A 144 -18.66 3.15 4.93
C LYS A 144 -19.36 4.18 4.04
N LYS A 145 -20.46 4.83 4.47
CA LYS A 145 -21.31 5.62 3.57
C LYS A 145 -21.39 7.14 3.74
N GLU A 146 -21.07 7.81 4.86
CA GLU A 146 -21.34 9.29 4.91
C GLU A 146 -20.37 10.23 5.64
N LEU A 147 -19.29 9.80 6.30
CA LEU A 147 -18.55 10.77 7.14
C LEU A 147 -17.35 11.42 6.42
N GLY A 148 -17.59 12.64 5.97
CA GLY A 148 -16.57 13.60 5.52
C GLY A 148 -15.60 14.02 6.64
N LYS A 149 -14.82 15.07 6.35
CA LYS A 149 -13.60 15.56 7.05
C LYS A 149 -13.77 15.99 8.54
N TYR A 150 -14.89 15.73 9.22
CA TYR A 150 -15.20 16.30 10.54
C TYR A 150 -15.88 15.38 11.57
N SER A 151 -15.95 14.06 11.39
CA SER A 151 -16.56 13.21 12.44
C SER A 151 -15.56 12.86 13.55
N ASN A 152 -15.97 13.07 14.80
CA ASN A 152 -15.26 12.58 15.97
C ASN A 152 -15.17 11.05 15.90
N LYS A 153 -13.96 10.52 15.97
CA LYS A 153 -13.70 9.08 15.98
C LYS A 153 -13.50 8.62 17.41
N PHE A 154 -14.11 7.49 17.77
CA PHE A 154 -13.93 6.86 19.07
C PHE A 154 -13.17 5.56 18.90
N THR A 155 -12.07 5.41 19.64
CA THR A 155 -11.29 4.18 19.62
C THR A 155 -12.09 3.05 20.30
N VAL A 156 -11.95 1.81 19.83
CA VAL A 156 -12.55 0.64 20.49
C VAL A 156 -12.16 0.54 21.98
N PRO A 157 -10.91 0.83 22.40
CA PRO A 157 -10.54 0.91 23.81
C PRO A 157 -11.41 1.89 24.62
N ASP A 158 -11.68 3.09 24.11
CA ASP A 158 -12.47 4.09 24.84
C ASP A 158 -13.95 3.70 24.94
N CYS A 159 -14.50 3.07 23.88
CA CYS A 159 -15.87 2.54 23.91
C CYS A 159 -16.03 1.43 24.96
N ARG A 160 -15.02 0.55 25.10
CA ARG A 160 -15.01 -0.50 26.11
C ARG A 160 -14.89 0.06 27.53
N LYS A 161 -14.05 1.08 27.75
CA LYS A 161 -13.93 1.78 29.05
C LYS A 161 -15.24 2.42 29.49
N ARG A 162 -16.04 2.89 28.54
CA ARG A 162 -17.39 3.45 28.78
C ARG A 162 -18.48 2.38 28.90
N GLY A 163 -18.12 1.10 28.93
CA GLY A 163 -19.06 0.00 29.13
C GLY A 163 -19.93 -0.32 27.91
N LEU A 164 -19.56 0.08 26.70
CA LEU A 164 -20.37 -0.16 25.50
C LEU A 164 -20.13 -1.55 24.88
N LYS A 165 -21.18 -2.18 24.35
CA LYS A 165 -21.11 -3.48 23.63
C LYS A 165 -20.64 -3.26 22.19
N VAL A 166 -19.32 -3.28 22.01
CA VAL A 166 -18.71 -3.21 20.65
C VAL A 166 -19.02 -4.45 19.81
N PRO A 167 -19.27 -4.30 18.49
CA PRO A 167 -19.47 -5.42 17.57
C PRO A 167 -18.34 -6.45 17.63
N LYS A 168 -18.71 -7.73 17.51
CA LYS A 168 -17.74 -8.84 17.44
C LYS A 168 -16.83 -8.67 16.21
N GLY A 169 -15.53 -8.89 16.39
CA GLY A 169 -14.53 -8.80 15.32
C GLY A 169 -13.73 -7.48 15.29
N LEU A 170 -14.06 -6.50 16.13
CA LEU A 170 -13.29 -5.27 16.24
C LEU A 170 -12.13 -5.38 17.25
N THR A 171 -10.95 -4.96 16.80
CA THR A 171 -9.70 -4.92 17.54
C THR A 171 -9.50 -3.57 18.25
N THR A 172 -8.50 -3.50 19.13
CA THR A 172 -8.14 -2.24 19.82
C THR A 172 -7.55 -1.17 18.91
N HIS A 173 -7.17 -1.54 17.70
CA HIS A 173 -6.62 -0.61 16.70
C HIS A 173 -7.69 -0.06 15.75
N ASP A 174 -8.95 -0.45 15.96
CA ASP A 174 -10.05 -0.01 15.12
C ASP A 174 -10.71 1.25 15.69
N ASP A 175 -11.12 2.13 14.79
CA ASP A 175 -11.93 3.31 15.10
C ASP A 175 -13.39 3.08 14.73
N LEU A 176 -14.29 3.57 15.59
CA LEU A 176 -15.73 3.65 15.35
C LEU A 176 -16.09 5.10 14.98
N CYS A 177 -17.02 5.23 14.04
CA CYS A 177 -17.61 6.53 13.73
C CYS A 177 -18.69 6.92 14.75
N ALA A 178 -19.02 8.21 14.85
CA ALA A 178 -20.03 8.74 15.77
C ALA A 178 -21.38 7.99 15.71
N ASP A 179 -21.92 7.76 14.51
CA ASP A 179 -23.21 7.07 14.38
C ASP A 179 -23.17 5.59 14.81
N CYS A 180 -22.02 4.93 14.62
CA CYS A 180 -21.82 3.56 15.14
C CYS A 180 -21.64 3.54 16.65
N PHE A 181 -21.03 4.59 17.21
CA PHE A 181 -20.86 4.77 18.63
C PHE A 181 -22.20 5.01 19.34
N ASP A 182 -23.04 5.90 18.80
CA ASP A 182 -24.36 6.23 19.38
C ASP A 182 -25.34 5.06 19.33
N GLY A 183 -25.16 4.15 18.36
CA GLY A 183 -25.94 2.92 18.25
C GLY A 183 -25.47 1.75 19.12
N LEU A 184 -24.43 1.91 19.96
CA LEU A 184 -23.95 0.85 20.83
C LEU A 184 -24.83 0.71 22.06
N ALA A 185 -25.30 -0.51 22.31
CA ALA A 185 -25.95 -0.83 23.57
C ALA A 185 -24.94 -0.73 24.73
N VAL A 186 -25.37 -0.16 25.85
CA VAL A 186 -24.60 -0.22 27.10
C VAL A 186 -24.60 -1.67 27.61
N ARG A 187 -23.49 -2.08 28.22
CA ARG A 187 -23.36 -3.42 28.79
C ARG A 187 -24.33 -3.66 29.93
#